data_AF-A0A397T794-F1
#
_entry.id   AF-A0A397T794-F1
#
_cell.length_a   1.000
_cell.length_b   1.000
_cell.length_c   1.000
_cell.angle_alpha   90.00
_cell.angle_beta   90.00
_cell.angle_gamma   90.00
#
_symmetry.space_group_name_H-M   'P 1'
#
loop_
_entity.id
_entity.type
_entity.pdbx_description
1 polymer ?
#
loop_
_entity_poly.entity_id
_entity_poly.type
_entity_poly.pdbx_seq_one_letter_code
_entity_poly.pdbx_strand_id
1 'polypeptide(L)'
;MVKDGIFHEEAEKRAIKAKFSEKYQNENWIGNYVKEQTGLEAGKELIDSSESSSAKETITIMVKSEESDSDYAPCKAPIISEKRIHKVKCMKKKSGNKKYKVEMKSERQAERVPEDQVKKNYPIIYLASREEAIKVFEKNLEGLENLVKLFKSDISKDKKVSDLEEETVLSEFEAKNAKLEAEKAKIEVRNTKLLKQIMEKDAKRDIKNTELKSRVRKFEARFVILEQDVTEINGQLQNVIAKLKQCKLLQIEKMITKVNHQGRSLEDRKTDAFLDEVYKKKNSCHNFTSLSNSISNKHIPDIPVDTDLTSGSVSHLAHLFDKAKKTGQKEKL
;
A
#
# COMPACT_ATOMS: atom_id res chain seq x y z
N MET A 1 -41.67 5.24 41.72
CA MET A 1 -40.44 6.05 41.69
C MET A 1 -39.32 5.26 41.02
N VAL A 2 -39.31 5.14 39.69
CA VAL A 2 -38.15 4.64 38.89
C VAL A 2 -38.38 5.09 37.44
N LYS A 3 -38.04 6.34 37.08
CA LYS A 3 -38.12 6.80 35.67
C LYS A 3 -36.97 7.68 35.19
N ASP A 4 -35.92 7.91 35.99
CA ASP A 4 -34.91 8.92 35.66
C ASP A 4 -33.53 8.35 35.25
N GLY A 5 -33.37 7.02 35.16
CA GLY A 5 -32.06 6.40 34.90
C GLY A 5 -31.61 6.36 33.43
N ILE A 6 -32.53 6.47 32.46
CA ILE A 6 -32.21 6.18 31.04
C ILE A 6 -31.63 7.41 30.32
N PHE A 7 -31.91 8.62 30.79
CA PHE A 7 -31.49 9.85 30.09
C PHE A 7 -29.99 10.16 30.25
N HIS A 8 -29.33 9.65 31.28
CA HIS A 8 -27.93 10.00 31.54
C HIS A 8 -26.94 9.28 30.61
N GLU A 9 -27.17 8.00 30.32
CA GLU A 9 -26.27 7.23 29.46
C GLU A 9 -26.35 7.69 28.00
N GLU A 10 -27.53 8.12 27.55
CA GLU A 10 -27.71 8.64 26.21
C GLU A 10 -27.11 10.05 26.04
N ALA A 11 -27.13 10.86 27.10
CA ALA A 11 -26.46 12.16 27.12
C ALA A 11 -24.93 12.03 27.04
N GLU A 12 -24.33 11.08 27.75
CA GLU A 12 -22.88 10.82 27.66
C GLU A 12 -22.46 10.31 26.28
N LYS A 13 -23.23 9.39 25.67
CA LYS A 13 -22.95 8.92 24.30
C LYS A 13 -23.01 10.07 23.28
N ARG A 14 -23.94 11.01 23.43
CA ARG A 14 -24.01 12.20 22.57
C ARG A 14 -22.84 13.16 22.80
N ALA A 15 -22.41 13.36 24.04
CA ALA A 15 -21.27 14.21 24.38
C ALA A 15 -19.94 13.65 23.84
N ILE A 16 -19.74 12.33 23.89
CA ILE A 16 -18.54 11.66 23.35
C ILE A 16 -18.54 11.74 21.81
N LYS A 17 -19.70 11.54 21.16
CA LYS A 17 -19.83 11.64 19.71
C LYS A 17 -19.55 13.07 19.19
N ALA A 18 -19.99 14.10 19.93
CA ALA A 18 -19.70 15.50 19.61
C ALA A 18 -18.19 15.81 19.71
N LYS A 19 -17.51 15.34 20.78
CA LYS A 19 -16.05 15.51 20.94
C LYS A 19 -15.23 14.75 19.90
N PHE A 20 -15.72 13.60 19.41
CA PHE A 20 -15.09 12.88 18.31
C PHE A 20 -15.27 13.60 16.98
N SER A 21 -16.47 14.12 16.68
CA SER A 21 -16.72 14.88 15.44
C SER A 21 -15.77 16.08 15.28
N GLU A 22 -15.49 16.81 16.36
CA GLU A 22 -14.64 18.02 16.31
C GLU A 22 -13.15 17.70 16.05
N LYS A 23 -12.69 16.49 16.42
CA LYS A 23 -11.31 16.06 16.18
C LYS A 23 -11.06 15.51 14.78
N TYR A 24 -12.12 15.08 14.09
CA TYR A 24 -12.04 14.47 12.75
C TYR A 24 -12.58 15.36 11.62
N GLN A 25 -13.23 16.49 11.91
CA GLN A 25 -13.55 17.51 10.89
C GLN A 25 -12.31 18.27 10.37
N ASN A 26 -11.11 17.94 10.89
CA ASN A 26 -9.84 18.43 10.34
C ASN A 26 -9.29 17.47 9.26
N GLU A 27 -10.16 16.87 8.44
CA GLU A 27 -9.83 15.98 7.32
C GLU A 27 -8.92 16.63 6.26
N ASN A 28 -8.72 17.95 6.32
CA ASN A 28 -7.75 18.67 5.50
C ASN A 28 -6.31 18.67 6.03
N TRP A 29 -6.04 18.11 7.22
CA TRP A 29 -4.68 18.00 7.77
C TRP A 29 -3.78 17.13 6.88
N ILE A 30 -4.29 15.98 6.39
CA ILE A 30 -3.48 15.07 5.57
C ILE A 30 -3.18 15.71 4.21
N GLY A 31 -4.18 16.38 3.61
CA GLY A 31 -3.99 17.11 2.35
C GLY A 31 -3.00 18.27 2.47
N ASN A 32 -3.09 19.06 3.55
CA ASN A 32 -2.19 20.19 3.78
C ASN A 32 -0.77 19.75 4.13
N TYR A 33 -0.59 18.69 4.91
CA TYR A 33 0.74 18.18 5.27
C TYR A 33 1.48 17.65 4.03
N VAL A 34 0.80 16.94 3.13
CA VAL A 34 1.39 16.48 1.87
C VAL A 34 1.72 17.67 0.95
N LYS A 35 0.84 18.66 0.86
CA LYS A 35 1.07 19.89 0.06
C LYS A 35 2.27 20.70 0.56
N GLU A 36 2.44 20.85 1.87
CA GLU A 36 3.59 21.55 2.46
C GLU A 36 4.93 20.81 2.26
N GLN A 37 4.92 19.47 2.29
CA GLN A 37 6.17 18.69 2.15
C GLN A 37 6.59 18.48 0.69
N THR A 38 5.64 18.46 -0.25
CA THR A 38 5.92 18.11 -1.66
C THR A 38 5.78 19.27 -2.64
N GLY A 39 5.13 20.38 -2.24
CA GLY A 39 4.88 21.53 -3.13
C GLY A 39 3.90 21.25 -4.28
N LEU A 40 3.23 20.09 -4.29
CA LEU A 40 2.31 19.70 -5.35
C LEU A 40 0.89 20.19 -5.05
N GLU A 41 0.33 20.97 -5.97
CA GLU A 41 -1.03 21.49 -5.89
C GLU A 41 -2.06 20.39 -6.19
N ALA A 42 -3.05 20.23 -5.30
CA ALA A 42 -4.17 19.31 -5.50
C ALA A 42 -4.98 19.76 -6.73
N GLY A 43 -4.98 18.96 -7.79
CA GLY A 43 -5.75 19.22 -9.02
C GLY A 43 -5.04 18.90 -10.34
N LYS A 44 -3.75 18.54 -10.33
CA LYS A 44 -3.12 17.95 -11.52
C LYS A 44 -3.42 16.44 -11.56
N GLU A 45 -4.33 16.06 -12.45
CA GLU A 45 -4.60 14.67 -12.79
C GLU A 45 -3.28 13.98 -13.19
N LEU A 46 -2.88 12.98 -12.39
CA LEU A 46 -1.82 12.05 -12.77
C LEU A 46 -2.39 11.20 -13.91
N ILE A 47 -1.79 11.34 -15.09
CA ILE A 47 -2.04 10.44 -16.21
C ILE A 47 -1.45 9.10 -15.79
N ASP A 48 -2.31 8.14 -15.45
CA ASP A 48 -1.95 6.77 -15.08
C ASP A 48 -1.23 6.08 -16.24
N SER A 49 0.10 6.14 -16.22
CA SER A 49 0.96 5.21 -16.94
C SER A 49 1.62 4.29 -15.91
N SER A 50 0.84 3.35 -15.38
CA SER A 50 1.34 2.34 -14.46
C SER A 50 0.94 0.95 -14.93
N GLU A 51 1.72 0.41 -15.87
CA GLU A 51 1.87 -1.03 -16.04
C GLU A 51 2.54 -1.60 -14.78
N SER A 52 1.73 -2.17 -13.89
CA SER A 52 2.21 -2.86 -12.70
C SER A 52 2.89 -4.18 -13.08
N SER A 53 4.22 -4.17 -13.23
CA SER A 53 5.00 -5.40 -13.19
C SER A 53 5.09 -5.88 -11.73
N SER A 54 4.47 -7.02 -11.44
CA SER A 54 4.49 -7.62 -10.11
C SER A 54 5.86 -8.22 -9.80
N ALA A 55 6.73 -7.47 -9.14
CA ALA A 55 7.88 -8.03 -8.44
C ALA A 55 7.56 -8.06 -6.95
N LYS A 56 7.35 -9.26 -6.41
CA LYS A 56 7.26 -9.54 -4.98
C LYS A 56 8.61 -9.24 -4.34
N GLU A 57 8.83 -7.99 -3.95
CA GLU A 57 9.99 -7.60 -3.15
C GLU A 57 9.77 -8.09 -1.72
N THR A 58 10.40 -9.23 -1.41
CA THR A 58 10.39 -9.80 -0.07
C THR A 58 11.42 -9.04 0.75
N ILE A 59 10.96 -8.10 1.57
CA ILE A 59 11.82 -7.39 2.52
C ILE A 59 12.31 -8.39 3.58
N THR A 60 13.50 -8.95 3.36
CA THR A 60 14.22 -9.74 4.37
C THR A 60 14.77 -8.78 5.42
N ILE A 61 14.02 -8.59 6.50
CA ILE A 61 14.53 -7.94 7.71
C ILE A 61 15.51 -8.92 8.37
N MET A 62 16.81 -8.69 8.20
CA MET A 62 17.83 -9.38 9.01
C MET A 62 17.73 -8.91 10.45
N VAL A 63 16.83 -9.54 11.21
CA VAL A 63 16.90 -9.54 12.66
C VAL A 63 18.08 -10.45 13.01
N LYS A 64 19.15 -9.87 13.56
CA LYS A 64 20.18 -10.64 14.27
C LYS A 64 19.51 -11.21 15.53
N SER A 65 18.95 -12.41 15.42
CA SER A 65 18.49 -13.18 16.56
C SER A 65 19.66 -14.01 17.06
N GLU A 66 19.99 -13.84 18.33
CA GLU A 66 20.85 -14.75 19.07
C GLU A 66 20.21 -16.14 19.08
N GLU A 67 21.07 -17.15 18.98
CA GLU A 67 20.76 -18.57 18.82
C GLU A 67 19.79 -19.06 19.90
N SER A 68 18.63 -19.55 19.45
CA SER A 68 17.80 -20.46 20.24
C SER A 68 17.50 -21.68 19.39
N ASP A 69 18.12 -22.80 19.74
CA ASP A 69 17.85 -24.12 19.18
C ASP A 69 16.40 -24.50 19.48
N SER A 70 15.54 -24.39 18.47
CA SER A 70 14.23 -25.04 18.50
C SER A 70 13.96 -25.68 17.15
N ASP A 71 13.96 -27.02 17.14
CA ASP A 71 13.61 -27.90 16.03
C ASP A 71 12.12 -27.78 15.66
N TYR A 72 11.72 -26.65 15.08
CA TYR A 72 10.36 -26.49 14.57
C TYR A 72 10.32 -26.76 13.06
N ALA A 73 9.94 -27.99 12.71
CA ALA A 73 9.62 -28.38 11.35
C ALA A 73 8.40 -27.57 10.84
N PRO A 74 8.48 -26.84 9.72
CA PRO A 74 7.36 -26.06 9.22
C PRO A 74 6.27 -26.99 8.69
N CYS A 75 5.13 -27.08 9.39
CA CYS A 75 3.94 -27.73 8.86
C CYS A 75 3.43 -26.92 7.67
N LYS A 76 3.51 -27.49 6.46
CA LYS A 76 2.84 -26.98 5.26
C LYS A 76 1.34 -26.95 5.52
N ALA A 77 0.78 -25.75 5.70
CA ALA A 77 -0.66 -25.57 5.77
C ALA A 77 -1.31 -26.02 4.44
N PRO A 78 -2.38 -26.83 4.46
CA PRO A 78 -3.12 -27.17 3.26
C PRO A 78 -3.71 -25.89 2.65
N ILE A 79 -3.33 -25.59 1.41
CA ILE A 79 -3.98 -24.57 0.60
C ILE A 79 -5.39 -25.10 0.31
N ILE A 80 -6.37 -24.63 1.08
CA ILE A 80 -7.78 -24.89 0.82
C ILE A 80 -8.10 -24.16 -0.48
N SER A 81 -8.28 -24.92 -1.56
CA SER A 81 -8.75 -24.38 -2.83
C SER A 81 -10.11 -23.75 -2.62
N GLU A 82 -10.23 -22.45 -2.94
CA GLU A 82 -11.49 -21.73 -2.99
C GLU A 82 -12.45 -22.49 -3.91
N LYS A 83 -13.36 -23.26 -3.30
CA LYS A 83 -14.50 -23.83 -4.00
C LYS A 83 -15.31 -22.66 -4.53
N ARG A 84 -15.23 -22.43 -5.85
CA ARG A 84 -16.11 -21.52 -6.60
C ARG A 84 -17.56 -21.87 -6.27
N ILE A 85 -18.17 -21.10 -5.37
CA ILE A 85 -19.58 -21.17 -5.06
C ILE A 85 -20.30 -20.75 -6.34
N HIS A 86 -20.85 -21.73 -7.06
CA HIS A 86 -21.68 -21.47 -8.23
C HIS A 86 -22.91 -20.72 -7.74
N LYS A 87 -23.14 -19.50 -8.25
CA LYS A 87 -24.38 -18.74 -8.05
C LYS A 87 -25.53 -19.57 -8.63
N VAL A 88 -26.17 -20.38 -7.79
CA VAL A 88 -27.39 -21.10 -8.16
C VAL A 88 -28.49 -20.05 -8.25
N LYS A 89 -28.90 -19.74 -9.48
CA LYS A 89 -30.03 -18.85 -9.76
C LYS A 89 -31.30 -19.52 -9.21
N CYS A 90 -31.75 -19.10 -8.02
CA CYS A 90 -33.03 -19.53 -7.47
C CYS A 90 -34.17 -19.09 -8.40
N MET A 91 -34.58 -19.99 -9.29
CA MET A 91 -35.80 -19.86 -10.07
C MET A 91 -36.98 -19.95 -9.10
N LYS A 92 -37.68 -18.82 -8.94
CA LYS A 92 -38.92 -18.68 -8.17
C LYS A 92 -39.97 -19.61 -8.80
N LYS A 93 -40.14 -20.82 -8.28
CA LYS A 93 -41.22 -21.72 -8.69
C LYS A 93 -42.54 -21.09 -8.23
N LYS A 94 -43.31 -20.55 -9.18
CA LYS A 94 -44.71 -20.18 -8.95
C LYS A 94 -45.47 -21.48 -8.68
N SER A 95 -45.87 -21.71 -7.44
CA SER A 95 -46.81 -22.77 -7.08
C SER A 95 -48.18 -22.39 -7.63
N GLY A 96 -48.50 -22.92 -8.81
CA GLY A 96 -49.85 -22.87 -9.35
C GLY A 96 -50.75 -23.74 -8.46
N ASN A 97 -51.56 -23.11 -7.62
CA ASN A 97 -52.68 -23.76 -6.93
C ASN A 97 -53.69 -24.23 -7.97
N LYS A 98 -53.50 -25.45 -8.48
CA LYS A 98 -54.53 -26.19 -9.23
C LYS A 98 -55.63 -26.55 -8.22
N LYS A 99 -56.66 -25.71 -8.13
CA LYS A 99 -57.95 -26.07 -7.53
C LYS A 99 -58.52 -27.23 -8.34
N TYR A 100 -58.33 -28.46 -7.85
CA TYR A 100 -59.11 -29.60 -8.33
C TYR A 100 -60.54 -29.38 -7.82
N LYS A 101 -61.43 -28.90 -8.70
CA LYS A 101 -62.87 -28.89 -8.48
C LYS A 101 -63.33 -30.35 -8.57
N VAL A 102 -63.32 -31.06 -7.44
CA VAL A 102 -63.92 -32.39 -7.33
C VAL A 102 -65.44 -32.20 -7.32
N GLU A 103 -66.04 -32.30 -8.51
CA GLU A 103 -67.48 -32.32 -8.69
C GLU A 103 -67.96 -33.73 -8.34
N MET A 104 -68.34 -33.95 -7.07
CA MET A 104 -68.99 -35.20 -6.66
C MET A 104 -70.40 -35.26 -7.27
N LYS A 105 -70.52 -35.99 -8.38
CA LYS A 105 -71.81 -36.48 -8.87
C LYS A 105 -72.31 -37.57 -7.92
N SER A 106 -73.09 -37.19 -6.91
CA SER A 106 -73.88 -38.16 -6.14
C SER A 106 -75.18 -38.45 -6.89
N GLU A 107 -75.11 -39.38 -7.83
CA GLU A 107 -76.27 -39.92 -8.53
C GLU A 107 -77.00 -40.86 -7.57
N ARG A 108 -77.96 -40.31 -6.80
CA ARG A 108 -78.89 -41.09 -5.99
C ARG A 108 -79.92 -41.73 -6.91
N GLN A 109 -79.67 -42.96 -7.36
CA GLN A 109 -80.73 -43.83 -7.85
C GLN A 109 -81.54 -44.30 -6.63
N ALA A 110 -82.67 -43.64 -6.40
CA ALA A 110 -83.69 -44.10 -5.46
C ALA A 110 -84.60 -45.10 -6.20
N GLU A 111 -84.14 -46.35 -6.31
CA GLU A 111 -84.96 -47.48 -6.71
C GLU A 111 -85.89 -47.82 -5.54
N ARG A 112 -87.17 -47.44 -5.66
CA ARG A 112 -88.21 -47.85 -4.72
C ARG A 112 -88.51 -49.33 -4.95
N VAL A 113 -87.97 -50.17 -4.08
CA VAL A 113 -88.39 -51.57 -3.97
C VAL A 113 -89.79 -51.62 -3.35
N PRO A 114 -90.71 -52.46 -3.86
CA PRO A 114 -92.03 -52.63 -3.26
C PRO A 114 -91.91 -53.23 -1.85
N GLU A 115 -92.38 -52.49 -0.85
CA GLU A 115 -92.75 -53.04 0.43
C GLU A 115 -93.94 -53.98 0.20
N ASP A 116 -93.67 -55.27 0.11
CA ASP A 116 -94.59 -56.25 0.64
C ASP A 116 -93.93 -57.64 0.75
N GLN A 117 -94.03 -58.18 1.97
CA GLN A 117 -93.82 -59.59 2.32
C GLN A 117 -92.38 -60.12 2.37
N VAL A 118 -91.62 -59.79 3.42
CA VAL A 118 -90.80 -60.83 4.09
C VAL A 118 -90.79 -60.64 5.61
N LYS A 119 -91.82 -61.16 6.27
CA LYS A 119 -91.83 -61.37 7.72
C LYS A 119 -91.28 -62.78 8.00
N LYS A 120 -90.36 -62.84 8.96
CA LYS A 120 -89.89 -64.02 9.72
C LYS A 120 -88.70 -64.79 9.13
N ASN A 121 -87.52 -64.17 9.16
CA ASN A 121 -86.22 -64.78 9.57
C ASN A 121 -85.04 -63.79 9.50
N TYR A 122 -85.29 -62.48 9.64
CA TYR A 122 -84.28 -61.43 9.53
C TYR A 122 -83.53 -60.97 10.82
N PRO A 123 -83.87 -61.34 12.07
CA PRO A 123 -83.15 -60.80 13.23
C PRO A 123 -81.79 -61.47 13.50
N ILE A 124 -81.57 -62.71 13.04
CA ILE A 124 -80.42 -63.52 13.48
C ILE A 124 -79.17 -63.28 12.61
N ILE A 125 -79.34 -63.09 11.29
CA ILE A 125 -78.22 -62.85 10.36
C ILE A 125 -77.59 -61.45 10.58
N TYR A 126 -78.40 -60.47 10.98
CA TYR A 126 -77.94 -59.09 11.24
C TYR A 126 -77.14 -58.95 12.54
N LEU A 127 -77.38 -59.80 13.54
CA LEU A 127 -76.66 -59.77 14.82
C LEU A 127 -75.29 -60.42 14.74
N ALA A 128 -75.16 -61.55 14.02
CA ALA A 128 -73.86 -62.20 13.78
C ALA A 128 -72.90 -61.28 13.01
N SER A 129 -73.40 -60.59 11.98
CA SER A 129 -72.61 -59.62 11.21
C SER A 129 -72.19 -58.39 12.04
N ARG A 130 -72.95 -58.03 13.08
CA ARG A 130 -72.63 -56.92 13.99
C ARG A 130 -71.50 -57.27 14.95
N GLU A 131 -71.48 -58.47 15.51
CA GLU A 131 -70.40 -58.91 16.40
C GLU A 131 -69.05 -59.02 15.69
N GLU A 132 -69.06 -59.50 14.44
CA GLU A 132 -67.87 -59.53 13.59
C GLU A 132 -67.39 -58.10 13.26
N ALA A 133 -68.30 -57.18 12.96
CA ALA A 133 -67.97 -55.78 12.72
C ALA A 133 -67.36 -55.09 13.96
N ILE A 134 -67.86 -55.39 15.17
CA ILE A 134 -67.31 -54.86 16.43
C ILE A 134 -65.88 -55.37 16.63
N LYS A 135 -65.63 -56.68 16.45
CA LYS A 135 -64.29 -57.26 16.57
C LYS A 135 -63.29 -56.66 15.57
N VAL A 136 -63.74 -56.42 14.33
CA VAL A 136 -62.90 -55.73 13.32
C VAL A 136 -62.59 -54.30 13.74
N PHE A 137 -63.56 -53.59 14.32
CA PHE A 137 -63.36 -52.22 14.80
C PHE A 137 -62.39 -52.14 15.99
N GLU A 138 -62.53 -53.04 16.97
CA GLU A 138 -61.62 -53.13 18.12
C GLU A 138 -60.18 -53.43 17.68
N LYS A 139 -60.00 -54.37 16.75
CA LYS A 139 -58.67 -54.70 16.19
C LYS A 139 -58.06 -53.51 15.44
N ASN A 140 -58.88 -52.72 14.75
CA ASN A 140 -58.42 -51.49 14.09
C ASN A 140 -58.01 -50.41 15.11
N LEU A 141 -58.73 -50.27 16.22
CA LEU A 141 -58.37 -49.35 17.30
C LEU A 141 -57.06 -49.76 17.97
N GLU A 142 -56.86 -51.06 18.22
CA GLU A 142 -55.60 -51.58 18.76
C GLU A 142 -54.42 -51.36 17.81
N GLY A 143 -54.63 -51.57 16.50
CA GLY A 143 -53.65 -51.23 15.46
C GLY A 143 -53.30 -49.74 15.46
N LEU A 144 -54.30 -48.87 15.64
CA LEU A 144 -54.10 -47.41 15.72
C LEU A 144 -53.32 -47.01 16.99
N GLU A 145 -53.61 -47.63 18.13
CA GLU A 145 -52.91 -47.36 19.39
C GLU A 145 -51.42 -47.74 19.29
N ASN A 146 -51.12 -48.89 18.69
CA ASN A 146 -49.75 -49.33 18.43
C ASN A 146 -49.00 -48.38 17.48
N LEU A 147 -49.68 -47.86 16.45
CA LEU A 147 -49.11 -46.88 15.54
C LEU A 147 -48.80 -45.54 16.26
N VAL A 148 -49.70 -45.08 17.14
CA VAL A 148 -49.48 -43.87 17.94
C VAL A 148 -48.32 -44.05 18.92
N LYS A 149 -48.19 -45.22 19.55
CA LYS A 149 -47.04 -45.56 20.42
C LYS A 149 -45.72 -45.53 19.62
N LEU A 150 -45.72 -46.07 18.40
CA LEU A 150 -44.57 -46.04 17.50
C LEU A 150 -44.16 -44.60 17.18
N PHE A 151 -45.09 -43.76 16.72
CA PHE A 151 -44.82 -42.35 16.41
C PHE A 151 -44.31 -41.56 17.63
N LYS A 152 -44.88 -41.78 18.82
CA LYS A 152 -44.37 -41.13 20.04
C LYS A 152 -42.94 -41.57 20.36
N SER A 153 -42.60 -42.84 20.13
CA SER A 153 -41.25 -43.34 20.37
C SER A 153 -40.22 -42.78 19.39
N ASP A 154 -40.59 -42.60 18.12
CA ASP A 154 -39.70 -42.04 17.10
C ASP A 154 -39.47 -40.53 17.31
N ILE A 155 -40.54 -39.77 17.59
CA ILE A 155 -40.44 -38.34 17.94
C ILE A 155 -39.57 -38.15 19.21
N SER A 156 -39.63 -39.07 20.17
CA SER A 156 -38.81 -39.01 21.38
C SER A 156 -37.32 -39.30 21.12
N LYS A 157 -36.98 -40.08 20.08
CA LYS A 157 -35.59 -40.38 19.74
C LYS A 157 -34.96 -39.22 18.98
N ASP A 158 -35.68 -38.68 17.99
CA ASP A 158 -35.21 -37.55 17.17
C ASP A 158 -34.89 -36.33 18.04
N LYS A 159 -35.74 -36.07 19.05
CA LYS A 159 -35.52 -34.96 20.00
C LYS A 159 -34.26 -35.13 20.86
N LYS A 160 -33.91 -36.35 21.25
CA LYS A 160 -32.67 -36.59 22.03
C LYS A 160 -31.42 -36.44 21.19
N VAL A 161 -31.48 -36.80 19.91
CA VAL A 161 -30.35 -36.65 18.99
C VAL A 161 -30.11 -35.17 18.68
N SER A 162 -31.18 -34.37 18.46
CA SER A 162 -31.04 -32.93 18.24
C SER A 162 -30.43 -32.19 19.42
N ASP A 163 -30.88 -32.50 20.64
CA ASP A 163 -30.41 -31.80 21.84
C ASP A 163 -28.90 -32.07 22.10
N LEU A 164 -28.42 -33.28 21.82
CA LEU A 164 -27.00 -33.65 21.97
C LEU A 164 -26.10 -33.03 20.89
N GLU A 165 -26.58 -32.93 19.65
CA GLU A 165 -25.82 -32.30 18.56
C GLU A 165 -25.71 -30.78 18.76
N GLU A 166 -26.74 -30.12 19.28
CA GLU A 166 -26.69 -28.69 19.58
C GLU A 166 -25.71 -28.34 20.70
N GLU A 167 -25.67 -29.13 21.77
CA GLU A 167 -24.77 -28.89 22.91
C GLU A 167 -23.29 -29.08 22.53
N THR A 168 -22.99 -30.08 21.70
CA THR A 168 -21.62 -30.31 21.21
C THR A 168 -21.14 -29.17 20.30
N VAL A 169 -21.98 -28.69 19.38
CA VAL A 169 -21.65 -27.57 18.49
C VAL A 169 -21.45 -26.26 19.27
N LEU A 170 -22.26 -26.02 20.31
CA LEU A 170 -22.10 -24.86 21.18
C LEU A 170 -20.76 -24.91 21.93
N SER A 171 -20.39 -26.05 22.50
CA SER A 171 -19.10 -26.20 23.21
C SER A 171 -17.89 -25.94 22.29
N GLU A 172 -17.93 -26.41 21.04
CA GLU A 172 -16.90 -26.12 20.05
C GLU A 172 -16.83 -24.64 19.69
N PHE A 173 -17.99 -23.99 19.55
CA PHE A 173 -18.07 -22.58 19.24
C PHE A 173 -17.49 -21.72 20.38
N GLU A 174 -17.82 -22.05 21.62
CA GLU A 174 -17.27 -21.39 22.82
C GLU A 174 -15.74 -21.54 22.88
N ALA A 175 -15.22 -22.74 22.63
CA ALA A 175 -13.77 -22.98 22.60
C ALA A 175 -13.07 -22.18 21.48
N LYS A 176 -13.67 -22.10 20.28
CA LYS A 176 -13.16 -21.29 19.17
C LYS A 176 -13.19 -19.80 19.51
N ASN A 177 -14.24 -19.33 20.18
CA ASN A 177 -14.37 -17.94 20.60
C ASN A 177 -13.32 -17.57 21.68
N ALA A 178 -13.10 -18.44 22.66
CA ALA A 178 -12.06 -18.25 23.67
C ALA A 178 -10.65 -18.18 23.05
N LYS A 179 -10.37 -19.03 22.05
CA LYS A 179 -9.11 -18.99 21.30
C LYS A 179 -8.94 -17.68 20.53
N LEU A 180 -10.01 -17.18 19.91
CA LEU A 180 -9.99 -15.93 19.15
C LEU A 180 -9.71 -14.72 20.06
N GLU A 181 -10.36 -14.63 21.23
CA GLU A 181 -10.09 -13.57 22.20
C GLU A 181 -8.65 -13.62 22.74
N ALA A 182 -8.10 -14.82 22.95
CA ALA A 182 -6.70 -14.98 23.34
C ALA A 182 -5.72 -14.52 22.25
N GLU A 183 -6.00 -14.81 20.97
CA GLU A 183 -5.17 -14.32 19.85
C GLU A 183 -5.27 -12.81 19.68
N LYS A 184 -6.47 -12.25 19.84
CA LYS A 184 -6.70 -10.80 19.81
C LYS A 184 -5.89 -10.07 20.88
N ALA A 185 -5.89 -10.57 22.12
CA ALA A 185 -5.07 -10.02 23.20
C ALA A 185 -3.56 -10.10 22.89
N LYS A 186 -3.09 -11.20 22.29
CA LYS A 186 -1.68 -11.33 21.85
C LYS A 186 -1.32 -10.32 20.77
N ILE A 187 -2.22 -10.06 19.82
CA ILE A 187 -2.01 -9.07 18.76
C ILE A 187 -1.95 -7.66 19.35
N GLU A 188 -2.83 -7.33 20.30
CA GLU A 188 -2.84 -6.04 20.99
C GLU A 188 -1.51 -5.77 21.72
N VAL A 189 -0.98 -6.77 22.44
CA VAL A 189 0.33 -6.69 23.10
C VAL A 189 1.47 -6.50 22.08
N ARG A 190 1.43 -7.17 20.93
CA ARG A 190 2.44 -6.99 19.87
C ARG A 190 2.37 -5.60 19.25
N ASN A 191 1.18 -5.08 19.01
CA ASN A 191 0.97 -3.75 18.42
C ASN A 191 1.48 -2.64 19.34
N THR A 192 1.19 -2.73 20.65
CA THR A 192 1.70 -1.76 21.63
C THR A 192 3.23 -1.79 21.73
N LYS A 193 3.85 -2.99 21.66
CA LYS A 193 5.31 -3.14 21.62
C LYS A 193 5.92 -2.52 20.35
N LEU A 194 5.32 -2.79 19.18
CA LEU A 194 5.78 -2.23 17.90
C LEU A 194 5.69 -0.70 17.92
N LEU A 195 4.57 -0.15 18.39
CA LEU A 195 4.35 1.28 18.48
C LEU A 195 5.42 1.96 19.36
N LYS A 196 5.74 1.36 20.52
CA LYS A 196 6.83 1.84 21.39
C LYS A 196 8.18 1.87 20.67
N GLN A 197 8.50 0.82 19.91
CA GLN A 197 9.75 0.76 19.13
C GLN A 197 9.82 1.81 18.02
N ILE A 198 8.69 2.08 17.35
CA ILE A 198 8.60 3.12 16.31
C ILE A 198 8.86 4.49 16.94
N MET A 199 8.18 4.82 18.04
CA MET A 199 8.36 6.09 18.74
C MET A 199 9.81 6.30 19.22
N GLU A 200 10.46 5.25 19.74
CA GLU A 200 11.86 5.33 20.17
C GLU A 200 12.82 5.56 18.98
N LYS A 201 12.58 4.90 17.85
CA LYS A 201 13.37 5.10 16.62
C LYS A 201 13.19 6.50 16.06
N ASP A 202 11.96 7.00 16.04
CA ASP A 202 11.65 8.35 15.58
C ASP A 202 12.33 9.40 16.47
N ALA A 203 12.24 9.27 17.80
CA ALA A 203 12.95 10.16 18.73
C ALA A 203 14.46 10.15 18.52
N LYS A 204 15.07 8.97 18.30
CA LYS A 204 16.51 8.85 17.99
C LYS A 204 16.87 9.50 16.65
N ARG A 205 16.00 9.38 15.63
CA ARG A 205 16.19 10.01 14.33
C ARG A 205 16.13 11.53 14.45
N ASP A 206 15.19 12.06 15.23
CA ASP A 206 15.01 13.50 15.41
C ASP A 206 16.22 14.13 16.09
N ILE A 207 16.76 13.49 17.14
CA ILE A 207 18.00 13.93 17.79
C ILE A 207 19.16 13.99 16.77
N LYS A 208 19.38 12.92 16.00
CA LYS A 208 20.43 12.90 14.96
C LYS A 208 20.23 13.97 13.89
N ASN A 209 18.98 14.22 13.50
CA ASN A 209 18.66 15.25 12.51
C ASN A 209 18.96 16.66 13.04
N THR A 210 18.65 16.93 14.31
CA THR A 210 19.03 18.21 14.95
C THR A 210 20.54 18.39 15.02
N GLU A 211 21.29 17.33 15.33
CA GLU A 211 22.77 17.35 15.33
C GLU A 211 23.31 17.63 13.94
N LEU A 212 22.84 16.90 12.92
CA LEU A 212 23.26 17.10 11.53
C LEU A 212 22.95 18.53 11.05
N LYS A 213 21.75 19.04 11.34
CA LYS A 213 21.37 20.42 11.03
C LYS A 213 22.31 21.45 11.68
N SER A 214 22.75 21.20 12.91
CA SER A 214 23.73 22.06 13.58
C SER A 214 25.10 22.03 12.90
N ARG A 215 25.54 20.85 12.43
CA ARG A 215 26.81 20.68 11.70
C ARG A 215 26.76 21.34 10.33
N VAL A 216 25.64 21.22 9.61
CA VAL A 216 25.42 21.90 8.32
C VAL A 216 25.54 23.42 8.49
N ARG A 217 24.84 24.01 9.47
CA ARG A 217 24.96 25.46 9.76
C ARG A 217 26.39 25.90 10.09
N LYS A 218 27.14 25.06 10.81
CA LYS A 218 28.55 25.32 11.10
C LYS A 218 29.42 25.30 9.83
N PHE A 219 29.14 24.39 8.91
CA PHE A 219 29.85 24.34 7.63
C PHE A 219 29.47 25.51 6.72
N GLU A 220 28.19 25.88 6.64
CA GLU A 220 27.73 27.05 5.91
C GLU A 220 28.44 28.32 6.39
N ALA A 221 28.52 28.53 7.72
CA ALA A 221 29.25 29.67 8.28
C ALA A 221 30.74 29.68 7.92
N ARG A 222 31.39 28.50 7.92
CA ARG A 222 32.81 28.37 7.50
C ARG A 222 32.99 28.61 6.01
N PHE A 223 32.03 28.18 5.19
CA PHE A 223 32.07 28.37 3.74
C PHE A 223 31.98 29.84 3.38
N VAL A 224 31.10 30.62 4.04
CA VAL A 224 30.99 32.07 3.83
C VAL A 224 32.30 32.79 4.15
N ILE A 225 32.97 32.44 5.27
CA ILE A 225 34.27 33.01 5.63
C ILE A 225 35.32 32.69 4.56
N LEU A 226 35.38 31.43 4.12
CA LEU A 226 36.31 31.00 3.09
C LEU A 226 36.09 31.73 1.76
N GLU A 227 34.84 31.89 1.35
CA GLU A 227 34.47 32.62 0.14
C GLU A 227 34.93 34.07 0.21
N GLN A 228 34.75 34.72 1.37
CA GLN A 228 35.26 36.07 1.63
C GLN A 228 36.80 36.13 1.53
N ASP A 229 37.52 35.23 2.20
CA ASP A 229 38.99 35.19 2.17
C ASP A 229 39.52 34.99 0.74
N VAL A 230 38.89 34.12 -0.05
CA VAL A 230 39.25 33.90 -1.45
C VAL A 230 39.04 35.17 -2.29
N THR A 231 37.94 35.90 -2.08
CA THR A 231 37.72 37.17 -2.79
C THR A 231 38.76 38.24 -2.42
N GLU A 232 39.17 38.31 -1.15
CA GLU A 232 40.20 39.22 -0.69
C GLU A 232 41.57 38.89 -1.31
N ILE A 233 41.99 37.62 -1.25
CA ILE A 233 43.25 37.14 -1.84
C ILE A 233 43.27 37.43 -3.34
N ASN A 234 42.17 37.19 -4.04
CA ASN A 234 42.06 37.50 -5.47
C ASN A 234 42.23 39.01 -5.72
N GLY A 235 41.59 39.87 -4.92
CA GLY A 235 41.76 41.32 -5.00
C GLY A 235 43.21 41.78 -4.76
N GLN A 236 43.86 41.23 -3.73
CA GLN A 236 45.27 41.50 -3.43
C GLN A 236 46.19 41.07 -4.59
N LEU A 237 45.95 39.88 -5.16
CA LEU A 237 46.70 39.36 -6.31
C LEU A 237 46.58 40.28 -7.53
N GLN A 238 45.36 40.74 -7.87
CA GLN A 238 45.15 41.66 -8.99
C GLN A 238 45.89 42.99 -8.78
N ASN A 239 45.92 43.50 -7.55
CA ASN A 239 46.69 44.71 -7.20
C ASN A 239 48.20 44.52 -7.42
N VAL A 240 48.76 43.39 -6.97
CA VAL A 240 50.18 43.05 -7.19
C VAL A 240 50.50 42.95 -8.70
N ILE A 241 49.63 42.30 -9.48
CA ILE A 241 49.77 42.21 -10.94
C ILE A 241 49.76 43.60 -11.57
N ALA A 242 48.85 44.49 -11.16
CA ALA A 242 48.77 45.86 -11.67
C ALA A 242 50.05 46.66 -11.37
N LYS A 243 50.56 46.61 -10.13
CA LYS A 243 51.82 47.25 -9.73
C LYS A 243 53.01 46.73 -10.55
N LEU A 244 53.08 45.41 -10.76
CA LEU A 244 54.16 44.80 -11.55
C LEU A 244 54.13 45.22 -13.02
N LYS A 245 52.94 45.35 -13.61
CA LYS A 245 52.76 45.90 -14.97
C LYS A 245 53.24 47.35 -15.05
N GLN A 246 52.88 48.18 -14.08
CA GLN A 246 53.29 49.60 -14.04
C GLN A 246 54.82 49.74 -13.89
N CYS A 247 55.45 48.97 -13.00
CA CYS A 247 56.90 49.00 -12.81
C CYS A 247 57.67 48.60 -14.08
N LYS A 248 57.21 47.56 -14.80
CA LYS A 248 57.85 47.12 -16.05
C LYS A 248 57.74 48.20 -17.14
N LEU A 249 56.57 48.83 -17.30
CA LEU A 249 56.39 49.91 -18.27
C LEU A 249 57.32 51.10 -17.97
N LEU A 250 57.44 51.50 -16.71
CA LEU A 250 58.26 52.64 -16.29
C LEU A 250 59.76 52.37 -16.47
N GLN A 251 60.21 51.12 -16.30
CA GLN A 251 61.60 50.73 -16.62
C GLN A 251 61.88 50.79 -18.12
N ILE A 252 60.95 50.33 -18.95
CA ILE A 252 61.06 50.38 -20.42
C ILE A 252 61.12 51.83 -20.91
N GLU A 253 60.24 52.70 -20.41
CA GLU A 253 60.21 54.12 -20.77
C GLU A 253 61.52 54.85 -20.41
N LYS A 254 62.08 54.57 -19.22
CA LYS A 254 63.40 55.08 -18.81
C LYS A 254 64.52 54.59 -19.72
N MET A 255 64.47 53.34 -20.18
CA MET A 255 65.46 52.80 -21.13
C MET A 255 65.33 53.47 -22.51
N ILE A 256 64.12 53.63 -23.03
CA ILE A 256 63.85 54.26 -24.33
C ILE A 256 64.33 55.73 -24.35
N THR A 257 64.00 56.51 -23.32
CA THR A 257 64.42 57.92 -23.23
C THR A 257 65.94 58.06 -23.13
N LYS A 258 66.62 57.16 -22.41
CA LYS A 258 68.09 57.15 -22.33
C LYS A 258 68.75 56.80 -23.67
N VAL A 259 68.18 55.85 -24.43
CA VAL A 259 68.69 55.48 -25.77
C VAL A 259 68.52 56.62 -26.77
N ASN A 260 67.43 57.39 -26.69
CA ASN A 260 67.17 58.51 -27.61
C ASN A 260 68.09 59.74 -27.42
N HIS A 261 68.78 59.87 -26.28
CA HIS A 261 69.69 60.98 -26.02
C HIS A 261 71.16 60.69 -26.38
N GLN A 262 71.52 59.47 -26.75
CA GLN A 262 72.93 59.06 -26.85
C GLN A 262 73.43 58.68 -28.25
N GLY A 263 72.63 58.85 -29.31
CA GLY A 263 73.15 58.65 -30.66
C GLY A 263 72.09 58.60 -31.73
N ARG A 264 71.71 59.77 -32.25
CA ARG A 264 71.29 59.85 -33.65
C ARG A 264 72.43 60.54 -34.39
N SER A 265 73.42 59.76 -34.82
CA SER A 265 74.31 60.18 -35.90
C SER A 265 73.44 60.42 -37.13
N LEU A 266 73.74 61.48 -37.88
CA LEU A 266 72.97 61.92 -39.04
C LEU A 266 72.85 60.83 -40.13
N GLU A 267 73.78 59.87 -40.17
CA GLU A 267 73.81 58.75 -41.14
C GLU A 267 72.66 57.73 -41.00
N ASP A 268 72.06 57.53 -39.82
CA ASP A 268 71.03 56.48 -39.62
C ASP A 268 69.63 56.89 -40.11
N ARG A 269 69.43 58.14 -40.54
CA ARG A 269 68.14 58.61 -41.08
C ARG A 269 67.77 58.00 -42.43
N LYS A 270 68.71 57.38 -43.16
CA LYS A 270 68.44 56.72 -44.46
C LYS A 270 68.00 55.26 -44.34
N THR A 271 68.35 54.57 -43.26
CA THR A 271 68.00 53.16 -43.04
C THR A 271 66.63 52.97 -42.36
N ASP A 272 66.17 53.95 -41.58
CA ASP A 272 64.84 53.93 -40.95
C ASP A 272 63.67 53.92 -41.96
N ALA A 273 63.82 54.55 -43.13
CA ALA A 273 62.79 54.52 -44.18
C ALA A 273 62.62 53.12 -44.82
N PHE A 274 63.69 52.33 -44.87
CA PHE A 274 63.67 50.98 -45.44
C PHE A 274 62.98 49.97 -44.49
N LEU A 275 63.16 50.12 -43.19
CA LEU A 275 62.53 49.23 -42.21
C LEU A 275 61.03 49.52 -42.05
N ASP A 276 60.59 50.77 -42.20
CA ASP A 276 59.17 51.13 -42.14
C ASP A 276 58.39 50.55 -43.34
N GLU A 277 59.01 50.48 -44.52
CA GLU A 277 58.43 49.84 -45.72
C GLU A 277 58.38 48.30 -45.60
N VAL A 278 59.41 47.68 -45.01
CA VAL A 278 59.44 46.23 -44.72
C VAL A 278 58.41 45.85 -43.63
N TYR A 279 58.22 46.67 -42.60
CA TYR A 279 57.22 46.43 -41.55
C TYR A 279 55.79 46.64 -42.06
N LYS A 280 55.53 47.64 -42.91
CA LYS A 280 54.23 47.78 -43.59
C LYS A 280 53.90 46.58 -44.48
N LYS A 281 54.89 46.02 -45.19
CA LYS A 281 54.68 44.84 -46.04
C LYS A 281 54.45 43.55 -45.24
N LYS A 282 55.04 43.45 -44.04
CA LYS A 282 54.89 42.26 -43.16
C LYS A 282 53.60 42.25 -42.34
N ASN A 283 53.06 43.43 -41.99
CA ASN A 283 51.77 43.54 -41.31
C ASN A 283 50.56 43.41 -42.25
N SER A 284 50.76 43.35 -43.56
CA SER A 284 49.69 43.12 -44.53
C SER A 284 49.27 41.64 -44.68
N CYS A 285 50.05 40.69 -44.16
CA CYS A 285 49.80 39.25 -44.41
C CYS A 285 49.52 38.42 -43.16
N HIS A 286 49.37 39.03 -41.99
CA HIS A 286 48.94 38.33 -40.80
C HIS A 286 47.69 38.95 -40.21
N ASN A 287 46.57 38.67 -40.90
CA ASN A 287 45.34 38.29 -40.23
C ASN A 287 45.64 37.13 -39.28
N PHE A 288 46.32 37.39 -38.17
CA PHE A 288 46.12 36.58 -36.98
C PHE A 288 44.71 36.92 -36.53
N THR A 289 43.77 36.20 -37.13
CA THR A 289 42.58 35.71 -36.47
C THR A 289 42.97 35.54 -35.02
N SER A 290 42.49 36.48 -34.21
CA SER A 290 42.70 36.48 -32.78
C SER A 290 42.40 35.07 -32.31
N LEU A 291 43.46 34.32 -31.97
CA LEU A 291 43.39 33.16 -31.12
C LEU A 291 43.09 33.70 -29.72
N SER A 292 41.97 34.41 -29.59
CA SER A 292 41.26 34.55 -28.34
C SER A 292 41.16 33.13 -27.85
N ASN A 293 41.78 32.89 -26.70
CA ASN A 293 41.62 31.71 -25.89
C ASN A 293 40.12 31.46 -25.70
N SER A 294 39.52 30.83 -26.69
CA SER A 294 38.35 30.01 -26.55
C SER A 294 38.87 28.79 -25.81
N ILE A 295 39.09 28.98 -24.51
CA ILE A 295 38.46 28.08 -23.57
C ILE A 295 36.97 28.32 -23.84
N SER A 296 36.47 27.77 -24.96
CA SER A 296 35.07 27.43 -25.04
C SER A 296 34.93 26.56 -23.83
N ASN A 297 34.31 27.12 -22.80
CA ASN A 297 33.54 26.38 -21.86
C ASN A 297 32.87 25.33 -22.73
N LYS A 298 33.43 24.10 -22.76
CA LYS A 298 32.79 23.01 -23.45
C LYS A 298 31.49 22.98 -22.70
N HIS A 299 30.47 23.55 -23.32
CA HIS A 299 29.09 23.31 -22.96
C HIS A 299 29.07 21.81 -22.93
N ILE A 300 29.18 21.24 -21.73
CA ILE A 300 28.71 19.90 -21.46
C ILE A 300 27.29 20.05 -22.00
N PRO A 301 26.95 19.48 -23.17
CA PRO A 301 25.58 19.57 -23.64
C PRO A 301 24.77 19.15 -22.43
N ASP A 302 23.89 20.02 -21.94
CA ASP A 302 23.02 19.69 -20.83
C ASP A 302 22.43 18.35 -21.24
N ILE A 303 22.94 17.29 -20.61
CA ILE A 303 22.47 15.95 -20.89
C ILE A 303 21.03 16.08 -20.44
N PRO A 304 20.04 16.01 -21.35
CA PRO A 304 18.66 16.10 -20.92
C PRO A 304 18.52 15.04 -19.84
N VAL A 305 18.16 15.48 -18.63
CA VAL A 305 17.97 14.64 -17.43
C VAL A 305 16.79 13.65 -17.65
N ASP A 306 16.27 13.57 -18.88
CA ASP A 306 15.22 12.69 -19.37
C ASP A 306 15.69 11.79 -20.54
N THR A 307 16.97 11.43 -20.65
CA THR A 307 17.27 10.18 -21.38
C THR A 307 16.77 9.03 -20.53
N ASP A 308 15.54 8.59 -20.83
CA ASP A 308 15.00 7.30 -20.43
C ASP A 308 16.11 6.27 -20.55
N LEU A 309 16.62 5.83 -19.39
CA LEU A 309 17.54 4.73 -19.32
C LEU A 309 16.85 3.55 -20.01
N THR A 310 17.28 3.26 -21.24
CA THR A 310 16.77 2.14 -22.01
C THR A 310 16.80 0.94 -21.09
N SER A 311 15.68 0.25 -20.87
CA SER A 311 15.53 -0.70 -19.74
C SER A 311 16.61 -1.82 -19.69
N GLY A 312 17.39 -1.97 -20.76
CA GLY A 312 18.61 -2.77 -20.83
C GLY A 312 19.81 -2.27 -20.01
N SER A 313 19.92 -0.99 -19.64
CA SER A 313 21.07 -0.47 -18.88
C SER A 313 20.99 -0.83 -17.39
N VAL A 314 19.77 -0.86 -16.82
CA VAL A 314 19.52 -1.26 -15.43
C VAL A 314 19.83 -2.75 -15.22
N SER A 315 19.49 -3.59 -16.19
CA SER A 315 19.79 -5.03 -16.12
C SER A 315 21.30 -5.31 -16.24
N HIS A 316 22.05 -4.50 -16.99
CA HIS A 316 23.51 -4.63 -17.06
C HIS A 316 24.21 -4.28 -15.74
N LEU A 317 23.75 -3.22 -15.06
CA LEU A 317 24.25 -2.85 -13.74
C LEU A 317 23.92 -3.90 -12.67
N ALA A 318 22.70 -4.44 -12.66
CA ALA A 318 22.32 -5.52 -11.75
C ALA A 318 23.21 -6.76 -11.92
N HIS A 319 23.52 -7.13 -13.16
CA HIS A 319 24.42 -8.24 -13.47
C HIS A 319 25.86 -7.99 -12.99
N LEU A 320 26.38 -6.76 -13.07
CA LEU A 320 27.70 -6.39 -12.54
C LEU A 320 27.77 -6.52 -11.02
N PHE A 321 26.74 -6.07 -10.29
CA PHE A 321 26.69 -6.19 -8.82
C PHE A 321 26.54 -7.63 -8.33
N ASP A 322 25.72 -8.45 -9.01
CA ASP A 322 25.59 -9.87 -8.68
C ASP A 322 26.90 -10.64 -8.93
N LYS A 323 27.66 -10.26 -9.95
CA LYS A 323 28.96 -10.86 -10.24
C LYS A 323 29.98 -10.51 -9.16
N ALA A 324 30.03 -9.25 -8.71
CA ALA A 324 30.91 -8.81 -7.63
C ALA A 324 30.55 -9.45 -6.27
N LYS A 325 29.25 -9.67 -6.01
CA LYS A 325 28.78 -10.34 -4.79
C LYS A 325 29.19 -11.82 -4.74
N LYS A 326 29.22 -12.49 -5.90
CA LYS A 326 29.63 -13.90 -6.02
C LYS A 326 31.14 -14.13 -5.95
N THR A 327 31.96 -13.14 -6.33
CA THR A 327 33.42 -13.31 -6.31
C THR A 327 34.05 -13.12 -4.94
N GLY A 328 33.30 -12.68 -3.92
CA GLY A 328 33.75 -12.68 -2.53
C GLY A 328 34.97 -11.78 -2.22
N GLN A 329 35.44 -11.00 -3.19
CA GLN A 329 36.53 -10.04 -3.00
C GLN A 329 36.01 -8.82 -2.24
N LYS A 330 36.12 -8.89 -0.91
CA LYS A 330 36.06 -7.70 -0.06
C LYS A 330 37.39 -6.97 -0.18
N GLU A 331 37.52 -6.09 -1.15
CA GLU A 331 38.58 -5.08 -1.08
C GLU A 331 38.29 -4.17 0.12
N LYS A 332 39.25 -4.12 1.05
CA LYS A 332 39.23 -3.19 2.18
C LYS A 332 39.54 -1.81 1.61
N LEU A 333 38.53 -0.94 1.56
CA LEU A 333 38.70 0.51 1.38
C LEU A 333 38.92 1.19 2.73
#